data_AF-A0AAU7KEV8-F1
#
_entry.id   AF-A0AAU7KEV8-F1
#
_cell.length_a   1.000
_cell.length_b   1.000
_cell.length_c   1.000
_cell.angle_alpha   90.00
_cell.angle_beta   90.00
_cell.angle_gamma   90.00
#
_symmetry.space_group_name_H-M   'P 1'
#
loop_
_entity.id
_entity.type
_entity.pdbx_description
1 polymer ?
#
loop_
_entity_poly.entity_id
_entity_poly.type
_entity_poly.pdbx_seq_one_letter_code
_entity_poly.pdbx_strand_id
1 'polypeptide(L)'
;MSTTANAPARPSITFIAPRTASELADWTSDQVDCTAPGLAAWVRYTSGVSLDDRRHEVSDPLASRFIELHERHCDDPEALVAAFLAQQDIVPAALAAQQGFADAVTDGYRRLINTGLAASLSTL
;
A
#
# COMPACT_ATOMS: atom_id res chain seq x y z
N MET A 1 -1.60 43.53 27.95
CA MET A 1 -1.89 42.11 28.22
C MET A 1 -2.93 41.64 27.22
N SER A 2 -2.50 41.00 26.13
CA SER A 2 -3.35 40.21 25.24
C SER A 2 -2.52 39.06 24.70
N THR A 3 -2.74 37.87 25.26
CA THR A 3 -2.13 36.60 24.82
C THR A 3 -2.95 36.09 23.64
N THR A 4 -2.39 36.12 22.44
CA THR A 4 -2.93 35.37 21.30
C THR A 4 -2.55 33.90 21.48
N ALA A 5 -3.54 33.07 21.82
CA ALA A 5 -3.39 31.63 21.84
C ALA A 5 -3.12 31.14 20.40
N ASN A 6 -1.92 30.59 20.20
CA ASN A 6 -1.52 29.96 18.96
C ASN A 6 -2.23 28.60 18.86
N ALA A 7 -3.15 28.47 17.90
CA ALA A 7 -3.79 27.19 17.62
C ALA A 7 -2.76 26.22 17.02
N PRO A 8 -2.73 24.93 17.42
CA PRO A 8 -1.79 23.99 16.85
C PRO A 8 -2.05 23.82 15.35
N ALA A 9 -0.99 23.90 14.56
CA ALA A 9 -1.03 23.66 13.13
C ALA A 9 -1.64 22.27 12.86
N ARG A 10 -2.63 22.20 11.96
CA ARG A 10 -3.20 20.91 11.52
C ARG A 10 -2.09 20.07 10.91
N PRO A 11 -1.98 18.77 11.22
CA PRO A 11 -0.98 17.93 10.58
C PRO A 11 -1.32 17.82 9.09
N SER A 12 -0.37 18.24 8.26
CA SER A 12 -0.37 17.95 6.84
C SER A 12 -0.35 16.43 6.66
N ILE A 13 -1.23 15.89 5.82
CA ILE A 13 -1.15 14.50 5.38
C ILE A 13 0.13 14.36 4.55
N THR A 14 1.22 14.02 5.21
CA THR A 14 2.47 13.56 4.58
C THR A 14 2.27 12.09 4.27
N PHE A 15 2.37 11.77 2.97
CA PHE A 15 2.27 10.42 2.43
C PHE A 15 3.25 9.46 3.11
N ILE A 16 2.84 8.19 3.11
CA ILE A 16 3.23 7.09 3.99
C ILE A 16 4.71 6.69 3.81
N ALA A 17 5.62 7.44 4.42
CA ALA A 17 7.01 7.01 4.56
C ALA A 17 7.59 7.53 5.90
N PRO A 18 8.15 6.66 6.74
CA PRO A 18 8.84 7.07 7.96
C PRO A 18 10.07 7.92 7.63
N ARG A 19 10.28 8.99 8.41
CA ARG A 19 11.27 10.04 8.13
C ARG A 19 12.67 9.66 8.62
N THR A 20 12.80 8.62 9.45
CA THR A 20 14.07 8.12 10.00
C THR A 20 14.09 6.60 10.23
N ALA A 21 15.27 5.99 10.28
CA ALA A 21 15.49 4.57 10.60
C ALA A 21 15.00 4.16 12.01
N SER A 22 14.88 5.11 12.93
CA SER A 22 14.32 4.91 14.27
C SER A 22 12.80 4.90 14.31
N GLU A 23 12.10 5.61 13.40
CA GLU A 23 10.64 5.52 13.25
C GLU A 23 10.20 4.25 12.51
N LEU A 24 11.10 3.64 11.74
CA LEU A 24 10.89 2.32 11.14
C LEU A 24 10.78 1.20 12.18
N ALA A 25 11.28 1.41 13.40
CA ALA A 25 11.21 0.41 14.47
C ALA A 25 9.86 0.42 15.23
N ASP A 26 8.99 1.40 14.98
CA ASP A 26 7.80 1.66 15.80
C ASP A 26 6.55 1.91 14.93
N TRP A 27 6.38 1.09 13.89
CA TRP A 27 5.06 0.99 13.24
C TRP A 27 4.11 0.31 14.21
N THR A 28 3.15 1.07 14.72
CA THR A 28 2.08 0.55 15.56
C THR A 28 1.19 -0.40 14.73
N SER A 29 0.59 -1.40 15.38
CA SER A 29 -0.32 -2.35 14.72
C SER A 29 -1.38 -1.61 13.90
N ASP A 30 -1.98 -0.57 14.49
CA ASP A 30 -3.02 0.24 13.85
C ASP A 30 -2.58 0.89 12.53
N GLN A 31 -1.30 1.26 12.39
CA GLN A 31 -0.76 1.83 11.14
C GLN A 31 -0.61 0.78 10.05
N VAL A 32 -0.18 -0.44 10.42
CA VAL A 32 -0.10 -1.58 9.50
C VAL A 32 -1.51 -1.93 9.02
N ASP A 33 -2.48 -1.97 9.93
CA ASP A 33 -3.86 -2.36 9.66
C ASP A 33 -4.55 -1.43 8.64
N CYS A 34 -4.23 -0.13 8.65
CA CYS A 34 -4.78 0.81 7.66
C CYS A 34 -3.95 0.86 6.36
N THR A 35 -2.63 0.74 6.45
CA THR A 35 -1.74 0.94 5.30
C THR A 35 -1.68 -0.29 4.39
N ALA A 36 -1.60 -1.48 4.97
CA ALA A 36 -1.43 -2.70 4.21
C ALA A 36 -2.58 -2.98 3.22
N PRO A 37 -3.87 -2.81 3.62
CA PRO A 37 -4.99 -2.91 2.67
C PRO A 37 -4.96 -1.82 1.59
N GLY A 38 -4.51 -0.60 1.94
CA GLY A 38 -4.33 0.48 0.97
C GLY A 38 -3.28 0.14 -0.09
N LEU A 39 -2.14 -0.41 0.33
CA LEU A 39 -1.09 -0.85 -0.58
C LEU A 39 -1.55 -2.03 -1.44
N ALA A 40 -2.26 -2.99 -0.85
CA ALA A 40 -2.85 -4.11 -1.58
C ALA A 40 -3.83 -3.63 -2.67
N ALA A 41 -4.67 -2.66 -2.36
CA ALA A 41 -5.58 -2.05 -3.32
C ALA A 41 -4.83 -1.31 -4.44
N TRP A 42 -3.74 -0.62 -4.11
CA TRP A 42 -2.87 0.02 -5.12
C TRP A 42 -2.21 -1.02 -6.04
N VAL A 43 -1.65 -2.10 -5.49
CA VAL A 43 -1.11 -3.22 -6.29
C VAL A 43 -2.18 -3.77 -7.23
N ARG A 44 -3.42 -3.98 -6.75
CA ARG A 44 -4.51 -4.47 -7.63
C ARG A 44 -4.89 -3.46 -8.71
N TYR A 45 -4.92 -2.18 -8.38
CA TYR A 45 -5.29 -1.10 -9.30
C TYR A 45 -4.31 -0.96 -10.48
N THR A 46 -3.00 -1.12 -10.22
CA THR A 46 -1.96 -0.95 -11.24
C THR A 46 -1.95 -2.02 -12.33
N SER A 47 -2.74 -3.09 -12.18
CA SER A 47 -2.98 -4.07 -13.25
C SER A 47 -3.73 -3.49 -14.47
N GLY A 48 -4.39 -2.33 -14.32
CA GLY A 48 -5.17 -1.72 -15.40
C GLY A 48 -6.49 -2.45 -15.72
N VAL A 49 -6.91 -3.37 -14.85
CA VAL A 49 -8.19 -4.09 -14.95
C VAL A 49 -8.93 -3.94 -13.62
N SER A 50 -10.21 -3.62 -13.62
CA SER A 50 -11.02 -3.54 -12.40
C SER A 50 -11.35 -4.95 -11.86
N LEU A 51 -12.00 -5.03 -10.70
CA LEU A 51 -12.52 -6.29 -10.16
C LEU A 51 -13.69 -6.85 -10.99
N ASP A 52 -14.34 -6.00 -11.81
CA ASP A 52 -15.41 -6.38 -12.73
C ASP A 52 -14.88 -6.64 -14.16
N ASP A 53 -13.60 -6.96 -14.30
CA ASP A 53 -12.90 -7.21 -15.57
C ASP A 53 -12.94 -6.06 -16.60
N ARG A 54 -13.18 -4.83 -16.16
CA ARG A 54 -13.16 -3.64 -17.04
C ARG A 54 -11.76 -3.05 -17.09
N ARG A 55 -11.23 -2.87 -18.30
CA ARG A 55 -9.94 -2.17 -18.48
C ARG A 55 -10.04 -0.70 -18.14
N HIS A 56 -9.01 -0.17 -17.49
CA HIS A 56 -8.84 1.25 -17.20
C HIS A 56 -7.40 1.68 -17.44
N GLU A 57 -7.21 2.96 -17.73
CA GLU A 57 -5.88 3.54 -17.86
C GLU A 57 -5.30 3.84 -16.47
N VAL A 58 -4.05 3.44 -16.25
CA VAL A 58 -3.28 3.80 -15.05
C VAL A 58 -2.44 5.02 -15.40
N SER A 59 -2.85 6.19 -14.90
CA SER A 59 -2.11 7.45 -15.10
C SER A 59 -0.90 7.53 -14.15
N ASP A 60 0.11 6.73 -14.45
CA ASP A 60 1.37 6.64 -13.69
C ASP A 60 2.54 6.53 -14.68
N PRO A 61 3.62 7.31 -14.54
CA PRO A 61 4.81 7.19 -15.39
C PRO A 61 5.43 5.78 -15.38
N LEU A 62 5.22 5.01 -14.32
CA LEU A 62 5.69 3.64 -14.15
C LEU A 62 4.63 2.59 -14.50
N ALA A 63 3.50 2.96 -15.10
CA ALA A 63 2.40 2.04 -15.43
C ALA A 63 2.88 0.80 -16.20
N SER A 64 3.74 0.98 -17.22
CA SER A 64 4.29 -0.14 -17.99
C SER A 64 5.08 -1.12 -17.12
N ARG A 65 5.88 -0.62 -16.17
CA ARG A 65 6.64 -1.45 -15.22
C ARG A 65 5.70 -2.27 -14.33
N PHE A 66 4.59 -1.69 -13.89
CA PHE A 66 3.63 -2.41 -13.07
C PHE A 66 2.89 -3.50 -13.86
N ILE A 67 2.51 -3.21 -15.11
CA ILE A 67 1.90 -4.21 -16.00
C ILE A 67 2.86 -5.40 -16.19
N GLU A 68 4.14 -5.15 -16.44
CA GLU A 68 5.15 -6.22 -16.55
C GLU A 68 5.26 -7.08 -15.28
N LEU A 69 5.14 -6.47 -14.09
CA LEU A 69 5.13 -7.22 -12.82
C LEU A 69 3.88 -8.10 -12.69
N HIS A 70 2.71 -7.57 -13.05
CA HIS A 70 1.46 -8.34 -13.06
C HIS A 70 1.52 -9.50 -14.06
N GLU A 71 2.06 -9.28 -15.26
CA GLU A 71 2.23 -10.33 -16.27
C GLU A 71 3.20 -11.42 -15.80
N ARG A 72 4.28 -11.06 -15.11
CA ARG A 72 5.28 -12.00 -14.62
C ARG A 72 4.78 -12.87 -13.46
N HIS A 73 3.95 -12.31 -12.60
CA HIS A 73 3.52 -12.94 -11.34
C HIS A 73 2.00 -13.17 -11.27
N CYS A 74 1.31 -13.28 -12.41
CA CYS A 74 -0.16 -13.34 -12.47
C CYS A 74 -0.77 -14.50 -11.67
N ASP A 75 -0.05 -15.62 -11.57
CA ASP A 75 -0.51 -16.83 -10.88
C ASP A 75 -0.02 -16.93 -9.43
N ASP A 76 0.78 -15.96 -8.95
CA ASP A 76 1.37 -15.98 -7.61
C ASP A 76 1.22 -14.61 -6.91
N PRO A 77 0.14 -14.44 -6.12
CA PRO A 77 -0.09 -13.22 -5.35
C PRO A 77 1.04 -12.86 -4.37
N GLU A 78 1.73 -13.86 -3.83
CA GLU A 78 2.81 -13.65 -2.86
C GLU A 78 4.06 -13.13 -3.56
N ALA A 79 4.45 -13.78 -4.67
CA ALA A 79 5.54 -13.29 -5.51
C ALA A 79 5.24 -11.91 -6.12
N LEU A 80 3.99 -11.64 -6.49
CA LEU A 80 3.56 -10.33 -6.98
C LEU A 80 3.75 -9.25 -5.91
N VAL A 81 3.21 -9.46 -4.71
CA VAL A 81 3.35 -8.50 -3.60
C VAL A 81 4.82 -8.31 -3.22
N ALA A 82 5.60 -9.39 -3.14
CA ALA A 82 7.04 -9.31 -2.90
C ALA A 82 7.76 -8.49 -3.97
N ALA A 83 7.40 -8.65 -5.25
CA ALA A 83 7.98 -7.87 -6.35
C ALA A 83 7.65 -6.37 -6.22
N PHE A 84 6.41 -6.02 -5.85
CA PHE A 84 6.02 -4.63 -5.59
C PHE A 84 6.76 -4.03 -4.38
N LEU A 85 6.88 -4.78 -3.28
CA LEU A 85 7.63 -4.35 -2.09
C LEU A 85 9.13 -4.20 -2.36
N ALA A 86 9.67 -4.94 -3.33
CA ALA A 86 11.08 -4.83 -3.74
C ALA A 86 11.38 -3.58 -4.59
N GLN A 87 10.38 -2.79 -5.00
CA GLN A 87 10.59 -1.56 -5.76
C GLN A 87 11.06 -0.44 -4.83
N GLN A 88 12.36 -0.37 -4.54
CA GLN A 88 12.95 0.51 -3.52
C GLN A 88 12.78 2.02 -3.79
N ASP A 89 12.54 2.39 -5.04
CA ASP A 89 12.20 3.76 -5.45
C ASP A 89 10.76 4.16 -5.12
N ILE A 90 9.93 3.21 -4.68
CA ILE A 90 8.53 3.39 -4.30
C ILE A 90 8.31 3.01 -2.84
N VAL A 91 8.77 1.83 -2.44
CA VAL A 91 8.61 1.26 -1.10
C VAL A 91 9.96 1.26 -0.38
N PRO A 92 10.11 1.97 0.75
CA PRO A 92 11.35 1.95 1.52
C PRO A 92 11.72 0.52 1.94
N ALA A 93 12.98 0.12 1.72
CA ALA A 93 13.45 -1.24 1.98
C ALA A 93 13.22 -1.70 3.45
N ALA A 94 13.30 -0.77 4.40
CA ALA A 94 13.06 -1.07 5.80
C ALA A 94 11.60 -1.39 6.12
N LEU A 95 10.63 -0.87 5.35
CA LEU A 95 9.23 -1.24 5.45
C LEU A 95 8.98 -2.60 4.79
N ALA A 96 9.56 -2.82 3.62
CA ALA A 96 9.48 -4.11 2.91
C ALA A 96 10.11 -5.27 3.72
N ALA A 97 11.12 -5.00 4.54
CA ALA A 97 11.76 -5.99 5.39
C ALA A 97 10.95 -6.38 6.65
N GLN A 98 9.85 -5.67 6.95
CA GLN A 98 8.98 -6.04 8.06
C GLN A 98 8.04 -7.16 7.64
N GLN A 99 8.31 -8.36 8.15
CA GLN A 99 7.52 -9.56 7.81
C GLN A 99 6.02 -9.34 8.04
N GLY A 100 5.63 -8.77 9.19
CA GLY A 100 4.22 -8.50 9.50
C GLY A 100 3.54 -7.55 8.52
N PHE A 101 4.28 -6.60 7.93
CA PHE A 101 3.74 -5.72 6.90
C PHE A 101 3.56 -6.44 5.57
N ALA A 102 4.55 -7.20 5.12
CA ALA A 102 4.47 -7.98 3.88
C ALA A 102 3.32 -9.01 3.93
N ASP A 103 3.17 -9.69 5.08
CA ASP A 103 2.09 -10.65 5.32
C ASP A 103 0.72 -9.94 5.28
N ALA A 104 0.59 -8.80 5.96
CA ALA A 104 -0.65 -8.02 5.97
C ALA A 104 -1.06 -7.51 4.57
N VAL A 105 -0.09 -7.08 3.75
CA VAL A 105 -0.35 -6.64 2.36
C VAL A 105 -0.78 -7.82 1.51
N THR A 106 -0.09 -8.95 1.63
CA THR A 106 -0.42 -10.19 0.89
C THR A 106 -1.83 -10.68 1.24
N ASP A 107 -2.17 -10.69 2.52
CA ASP A 107 -3.50 -11.06 3.00
C ASP A 107 -4.58 -10.08 2.55
N GLY A 108 -4.30 -8.78 2.60
CA GLY A 108 -5.18 -7.73 2.07
C GLY A 108 -5.44 -7.91 0.58
N TYR A 109 -4.40 -8.24 -0.19
CA TYR A 109 -4.50 -8.47 -1.63
C TYR A 109 -5.33 -9.73 -1.93
N ARG A 110 -5.05 -10.85 -1.25
CA ARG A 110 -5.83 -12.09 -1.36
C ARG A 110 -7.30 -11.87 -1.02
N ARG A 111 -7.60 -11.12 0.05
CA ARG A 111 -8.98 -10.74 0.39
C ARG A 111 -9.62 -9.94 -0.74
N LEU A 112 -8.94 -8.89 -1.22
CA LEU A 112 -9.47 -8.02 -2.29
C LEU A 112 -9.84 -8.77 -3.57
N ILE A 113 -8.99 -9.69 -4.05
CA ILE A 113 -9.27 -10.43 -5.29
C ILE A 113 -10.35 -11.51 -5.12
N ASN A 114 -10.53 -12.05 -3.91
CA ASN A 114 -11.47 -13.14 -3.66
C ASN A 114 -12.86 -12.65 -3.20
N THR A 115 -12.92 -11.58 -2.42
CA THR A 115 -14.17 -11.09 -1.81
C THR A 115 -14.62 -9.73 -2.32
N GLY A 116 -13.77 -9.04 -3.09
CA GLY A 116 -14.01 -7.69 -3.55
C GLY A 116 -13.80 -6.62 -2.47
N LEU A 117 -13.81 -5.36 -2.90
CA LEU A 117 -13.39 -4.21 -2.07
C LEU A 117 -14.27 -4.01 -0.83
N ALA A 118 -15.60 -4.04 -0.98
CA ALA A 118 -16.52 -3.74 0.13
C ALA A 118 -16.39 -4.76 1.28
N ALA A 119 -16.24 -6.05 0.94
CA ALA A 119 -16.02 -7.09 1.92
C ALA A 119 -14.66 -6.94 2.61
N SER A 120 -13.60 -6.63 1.85
CA SER A 120 -12.25 -6.43 2.40
C SER A 120 -12.16 -5.24 3.38
N LEU A 121 -12.94 -4.19 3.17
CA LEU A 121 -12.96 -3.03 4.06
C LEU A 121 -13.82 -3.27 5.32
N SER A 122 -14.78 -4.18 5.27
CA SER A 122 -15.68 -4.47 6.40
C SER A 122 -15.00 -5.25 7.53
N THR A 123 -13.77 -5.73 7.30
CA THR A 123 -12.97 -6.50 8.27
C THR A 123 -11.88 -5.67 8.94
N LEU A 124 -11.81 -4.37 8.64
CA LEU A 124 -10.86 -3.41 9.21
C LEU A 124 -11.46 -2.69 10.42
#